data_AF-A0A3C1T8M9-F1
#
_entry.id   AF-A0A3C1T8M9-F1
#
_cell.length_a   1.000
_cell.length_b   1.000
_cell.length_c   1.000
_cell.angle_alpha   90.00
_cell.angle_beta   90.00
_cell.angle_gamma   90.00
#
_symmetry.space_group_name_H-M   'P 1'
#
loop_
_entity.id
_entity.type
_entity.pdbx_description
1 polymer ?
#
loop_
_entity_poly.entity_id
_entity_poly.type
_entity_poly.pdbx_seq_one_letter_code
_entity_poly.pdbx_strand_id
1 'polypeptide(L)'
;MKLVARLFLLSCLVSLSGCFEIVEQVFLKTDGSGDFQLVLNLSKSKTRLNSIMKMKTINGHDVPSKEEIKSRLTDIEKTVAKTPGISNVKTSVDFDNFIASISCNFKNVGRLNDAVKGIYTKENAGKKAPDKFYDYNTGVFERINKYAFKEDYKKLSNADKEIFATANYTAVFKFESTVSAASNKETKIAPSKKAVMLKLNALDVIHEKKSIENKINLTN
;
A
#
# COMPACT_ATOMS: atom_id res chain seq x y z
N MET A 1 41.16 10.39 16.92
CA MET A 1 39.78 10.50 17.47
C MET A 1 38.88 11.50 16.75
N LYS A 2 39.26 12.78 16.56
CA LYS A 2 38.39 13.80 15.92
C LYS A 2 38.02 13.51 14.45
N LEU A 3 38.90 12.86 13.68
CA LEU A 3 38.63 12.49 12.27
C LEU A 3 37.64 11.30 12.16
N VAL A 4 37.80 10.28 13.02
CA VAL A 4 36.88 9.12 13.10
C VAL A 4 35.49 9.56 13.58
N ALA A 5 35.43 10.46 14.57
CA ALA A 5 34.17 11.06 15.02
C ALA A 5 33.47 11.88 13.91
N ARG A 6 34.23 12.64 13.10
CA ARG A 6 33.68 13.38 11.95
C ARG A 6 33.18 12.45 10.84
N LEU A 7 33.87 11.34 10.58
CA LEU A 7 33.46 10.34 9.58
C LEU A 7 32.20 9.58 10.02
N PHE A 8 32.08 9.29 11.32
CA PHE A 8 30.88 8.71 11.92
C PHE A 8 29.69 9.68 11.90
N LEU A 9 29.94 10.97 12.19
CA LEU A 9 28.92 12.03 12.07
C LEU A 9 28.43 12.20 10.62
N LEU A 10 29.34 12.14 9.65
CA LEU A 10 29.01 12.23 8.22
C LEU A 10 28.26 10.98 7.73
N SER A 11 28.58 9.79 8.26
CA SER A 11 27.84 8.54 8.00
C SER A 11 26.42 8.55 8.59
N CYS A 12 26.21 9.18 9.76
CA CYS A 12 24.88 9.39 10.35
C CYS A 12 24.04 10.42 9.59
N LEU A 13 24.64 11.37 8.87
CA LEU A 13 23.91 12.37 8.07
C LEU A 13 23.34 11.77 6.77
N VAL A 14 23.86 10.63 6.29
CA VAL A 14 23.40 9.96 5.05
C VAL A 14 22.28 8.94 5.32
N SER A 15 21.93 8.65 6.58
CA SER A 15 20.90 7.67 6.95
C SER A 15 19.48 8.27 7.09
N LEU A 16 19.31 9.57 6.84
CA LEU A 16 17.99 10.23 6.82
C LEU A 16 17.29 10.09 5.46
N SER A 17 17.25 8.89 4.89
CA SER A 17 16.41 8.63 3.72
C SER A 17 14.96 8.48 4.18
N GLY A 18 14.08 9.34 3.65
CA GLY A 18 12.64 9.15 3.79
C GLY A 18 12.28 7.82 3.11
N CYS A 19 11.68 6.91 3.85
CA CYS A 19 11.28 5.59 3.39
C CYS A 19 9.84 5.35 3.86
N PHE A 20 9.01 4.82 2.97
CA PHE A 20 7.68 4.32 3.32
C PHE A 20 7.46 2.92 2.77
N GLU A 21 6.60 2.17 3.44
CA GLU A 21 6.17 0.85 3.01
C GLU A 21 4.65 0.82 2.90
N ILE A 22 4.16 0.41 1.74
CA ILE A 22 2.75 0.07 1.54
C ILE A 22 2.63 -1.44 1.77
N VAL A 23 1.82 -1.85 2.74
CA VAL A 23 1.55 -3.26 3.02
C VAL A 23 0.10 -3.57 2.69
N GLU A 24 -0.11 -4.32 1.62
CA GLU A 24 -1.42 -4.81 1.19
C GLU A 24 -1.59 -6.25 1.68
N GLN A 25 -2.70 -6.53 2.37
CA GLN A 25 -2.99 -7.84 2.92
C GLN A 25 -4.39 -8.29 2.53
N VAL A 26 -4.50 -9.55 2.11
CA VAL A 26 -5.78 -10.21 1.84
C VAL A 26 -5.76 -11.56 2.54
N PHE A 27 -6.80 -11.88 3.27
CA PHE A 27 -7.13 -13.26 3.63
C PHE A 27 -8.36 -13.67 2.83
N LEU A 28 -8.26 -14.76 2.07
CA LEU A 28 -9.32 -15.26 1.21
C LEU A 28 -9.78 -16.64 1.68
N LYS A 29 -11.09 -16.76 1.88
CA LYS A 29 -11.78 -18.00 2.24
C LYS A 29 -12.22 -18.78 1.01
N THR A 30 -12.54 -20.06 1.18
CA THR A 30 -12.95 -20.91 0.05
C THR A 30 -14.22 -20.44 -0.64
N ASP A 31 -15.12 -19.77 0.09
CA ASP A 31 -16.37 -19.19 -0.43
C ASP A 31 -16.17 -17.85 -1.18
N GLY A 32 -14.93 -17.37 -1.26
CA GLY A 32 -14.55 -16.12 -1.91
C GLY A 32 -14.65 -14.88 -1.02
N SER A 33 -15.18 -15.00 0.20
CA SER A 33 -15.20 -13.93 1.21
C SER A 33 -13.84 -13.79 1.90
N GLY A 34 -13.68 -12.76 2.74
CA GLY A 34 -12.40 -12.56 3.40
C GLY A 34 -12.23 -11.25 4.16
N ASP A 35 -10.96 -10.95 4.41
CA ASP A 35 -10.47 -9.76 5.11
C ASP A 35 -9.45 -9.04 4.23
N PHE A 36 -9.55 -7.72 4.19
CA PHE A 36 -8.59 -6.85 3.53
C PHE A 36 -7.98 -5.89 4.54
N GLN A 37 -6.68 -5.61 4.39
CA GLN A 37 -6.01 -4.53 5.11
C GLN A 37 -4.97 -3.86 4.22
N LEU A 38 -4.95 -2.53 4.24
CA LEU A 38 -3.89 -1.71 3.65
C LEU A 38 -3.24 -0.88 4.75
N VAL A 39 -1.93 -0.93 4.84
CA VAL A 39 -1.14 -0.15 5.79
C VAL A 39 -0.17 0.74 5.02
N LEU A 40 -0.15 2.03 5.36
CA LEU A 40 0.92 2.94 4.98
C LEU A 40 1.81 3.14 6.20
N ASN A 41 3.02 2.58 6.14
CA ASN A 41 4.00 2.67 7.20
C ASN A 41 5.10 3.67 6.83
N LEU A 42 5.12 4.81 7.51
CA LEU A 42 6.11 5.87 7.36
C LEU A 42 7.06 5.97 8.56
N SER A 43 7.09 4.95 9.44
CA SER A 43 7.85 5.00 10.70
C SER A 43 9.34 5.29 10.53
N LYS A 44 9.94 4.82 9.44
CA LYS A 44 11.35 5.12 9.10
C LYS A 44 11.59 6.61 8.79
N SER A 45 10.54 7.34 8.45
CA SER A 45 10.55 8.78 8.18
C SER A 45 10.11 9.62 9.39
N LYS A 46 9.90 9.02 10.57
CA LYS A 46 9.33 9.68 11.77
C LYS A 46 10.00 11.01 12.12
N THR A 47 11.33 11.05 12.20
CA THR A 47 12.06 12.29 12.54
C THR A 47 11.80 13.40 11.53
N ARG A 48 11.86 13.08 10.23
CA ARG A 48 11.59 14.04 9.16
C ARG A 48 10.13 14.51 9.18
N LEU A 49 9.19 13.59 9.35
CA LEU A 49 7.76 13.91 9.39
C LEU A 49 7.39 14.74 10.62
N ASN A 50 7.99 14.49 11.78
CA ASN A 50 7.80 15.34 12.96
C ASN A 50 8.22 16.80 12.73
N SER A 51 9.25 17.03 11.93
CA SER A 51 9.64 18.39 11.52
C SER A 51 8.66 18.95 10.51
N ILE A 52 8.28 18.18 9.48
CA ILE A 52 7.33 18.61 8.44
C ILE A 52 5.97 18.99 9.05
N MET A 53 5.43 18.21 9.99
CA MET A 53 4.13 18.48 10.65
C MET A 53 4.09 19.78 11.45
N LYS A 54 5.24 20.42 11.71
CA LYS A 54 5.33 21.74 12.36
C LYS A 54 5.43 22.89 11.35
N MET A 55 5.61 22.58 10.08
CA MET A 55 5.72 23.55 9.00
C MET A 55 4.34 23.81 8.41
N LYS A 56 4.15 24.99 7.80
CA LYS A 56 2.94 25.30 7.02
C LYS A 56 3.02 24.70 5.62
N THR A 57 4.21 24.75 5.00
CA THR A 57 4.44 24.27 3.63
C THR A 57 5.76 23.50 3.51
N ILE A 58 5.84 22.58 2.55
CA ILE A 58 7.05 21.85 2.16
C ILE A 58 7.06 21.63 0.64
N ASN A 59 8.16 21.95 -0.04
CA ASN A 59 8.28 21.86 -1.51
C ASN A 59 7.13 22.55 -2.29
N GLY A 60 6.54 23.61 -1.74
CA GLY A 60 5.41 24.31 -2.34
C GLY A 60 4.04 23.67 -2.10
N HIS A 61 3.96 22.60 -1.30
CA HIS A 61 2.72 21.96 -0.89
C HIS A 61 2.36 22.34 0.55
N ASP A 62 1.08 22.55 0.83
CA ASP A 62 0.59 22.74 2.20
C ASP A 62 0.74 21.45 3.01
N VAL A 63 1.20 21.58 4.26
CA VAL A 63 1.27 20.46 5.20
C VAL A 63 -0.09 20.32 5.89
N PRO A 64 -0.78 19.17 5.75
CA PRO A 64 -2.07 18.97 6.38
C PRO A 64 -1.94 18.84 7.90
N SER A 65 -2.91 19.38 8.62
CA SER A 65 -3.11 19.17 10.05
C SER A 65 -3.48 17.72 10.39
N LYS A 66 -3.31 17.34 11.65
CA LYS A 66 -3.74 16.00 12.13
C LYS A 66 -5.25 15.83 11.98
N GLU A 67 -6.00 16.90 12.15
CA GLU A 67 -7.46 16.97 12.05
C GLU A 67 -7.91 16.74 10.60
N GLU A 68 -7.25 17.37 9.62
CA GLU A 68 -7.51 17.13 8.19
C GLU A 68 -7.22 15.68 7.79
N ILE A 69 -6.10 15.12 8.26
CA ILE A 69 -5.76 13.70 8.01
C ILE A 69 -6.83 12.77 8.60
N LYS A 70 -7.26 13.01 9.85
CA LYS A 70 -8.33 12.23 10.49
C LYS A 70 -9.66 12.37 9.74
N SER A 71 -10.00 13.57 9.28
CA SER A 71 -11.21 13.82 8.50
C SER A 71 -11.19 13.04 7.18
N ARG A 72 -10.05 13.07 6.47
CA ARG A 72 -9.87 12.29 5.22
C ARG A 72 -10.03 10.78 5.46
N LEU A 73 -9.43 10.23 6.52
CA LEU A 73 -9.59 8.82 6.87
C LEU A 73 -11.05 8.47 7.20
N THR A 74 -11.73 9.33 7.95
CA THR A 74 -13.16 9.17 8.26
C THR A 74 -14.02 9.18 6.99
N ASP A 75 -13.68 10.03 6.02
CA ASP A 75 -14.38 10.11 4.74
C ASP A 75 -14.15 8.89 3.85
N ILE A 76 -12.94 8.33 3.87
CA ILE A 76 -12.63 7.05 3.21
C ILE A 76 -13.42 5.92 3.89
N GLU A 77 -13.39 5.85 5.23
CA GLU A 77 -14.13 4.85 6.00
C GLU A 77 -15.62 4.85 5.65
N LYS A 78 -16.26 6.03 5.66
CA LYS A 78 -17.67 6.20 5.26
C LYS A 78 -17.93 5.80 3.82
N THR A 79 -16.98 6.02 2.92
CA THR A 79 -17.12 5.65 1.50
C THR A 79 -17.10 4.14 1.34
N VAL A 80 -16.16 3.46 2.01
CA VAL A 80 -16.01 2.01 1.98
C VAL A 80 -17.16 1.31 2.72
N ALA A 81 -17.62 1.85 3.84
CA ALA A 81 -18.73 1.29 4.62
C ALA A 81 -20.08 1.34 3.89
N LYS A 82 -20.23 2.20 2.89
CA LYS A 82 -21.44 2.27 2.06
C LYS A 82 -21.48 1.22 0.95
N THR A 83 -20.37 0.53 0.68
CA THR A 83 -20.30 -0.49 -0.37
C THR A 83 -21.05 -1.75 0.06
N PRO A 84 -22.09 -2.20 -0.67
CA PRO A 84 -22.81 -3.43 -0.34
C PRO A 84 -21.87 -4.65 -0.28
N GLY A 85 -22.01 -5.46 0.77
CA GLY A 85 -21.16 -6.64 0.97
C GLY A 85 -19.75 -6.33 1.53
N ILE A 86 -19.49 -5.09 1.94
CA ILE A 86 -18.37 -4.72 2.82
C ILE A 86 -18.90 -4.52 4.24
N SER A 87 -18.13 -4.97 5.24
CA SER A 87 -18.45 -4.80 6.66
C SER A 87 -17.19 -4.60 7.50
N ASN A 88 -17.36 -4.31 8.80
CA ASN A 88 -16.27 -4.14 9.77
C ASN A 88 -15.16 -3.20 9.29
N VAL A 89 -15.55 -2.10 8.62
CA VAL A 89 -14.59 -1.10 8.13
C VAL A 89 -13.98 -0.39 9.33
N LYS A 90 -12.65 -0.30 9.36
CA LYS A 90 -11.90 0.41 10.39
C LYS A 90 -10.77 1.17 9.74
N THR A 91 -10.60 2.42 10.13
CA THR A 91 -9.40 3.19 9.83
C THR A 91 -8.62 3.51 11.11
N SER A 92 -7.31 3.67 10.98
CA SER A 92 -6.45 4.08 12.08
C SER A 92 -5.34 4.98 11.60
N VAL A 93 -4.87 5.87 12.49
CA VAL A 93 -3.63 6.62 12.29
C VAL A 93 -2.92 6.79 13.62
N ASP A 94 -1.67 6.37 13.65
CA ASP A 94 -0.73 6.61 14.73
C ASP A 94 0.21 7.73 14.28
N PHE A 95 0.06 8.92 14.86
CA PHE A 95 0.91 10.08 14.53
C PHE A 95 2.28 10.03 15.21
N ASP A 96 2.47 9.18 16.21
CA ASP A 96 3.76 9.03 16.87
C ASP A 96 4.67 8.14 16.02
N ASN A 97 4.11 7.09 15.40
CA ASN A 97 4.87 6.19 14.52
C ASN A 97 4.61 6.42 13.03
N PHE A 98 3.74 7.37 12.68
CA PHE A 98 3.30 7.66 11.30
C PHE A 98 2.86 6.39 10.55
N ILE A 99 1.95 5.64 11.16
CA ILE A 99 1.36 4.44 10.56
C ILE A 99 -0.13 4.67 10.41
N ALA A 100 -0.62 4.63 9.17
CA ALA A 100 -2.04 4.69 8.86
C ALA A 100 -2.52 3.36 8.29
N SER A 101 -3.75 2.96 8.60
CA SER A 101 -4.32 1.75 8.03
C SER A 101 -5.81 1.87 7.74
N ILE A 102 -6.27 1.04 6.80
CA ILE A 102 -7.68 0.73 6.60
C ILE A 102 -7.84 -0.79 6.53
N SER A 103 -8.90 -1.31 7.12
CA SER A 103 -9.28 -2.71 7.00
C SER A 103 -10.79 -2.87 6.82
N CYS A 104 -11.21 -3.95 6.18
CA CYS A 104 -12.61 -4.34 6.09
C CYS A 104 -12.77 -5.84 5.83
N ASN A 105 -13.96 -6.36 6.12
CA ASN A 105 -14.41 -7.65 5.62
C ASN A 105 -15.12 -7.46 4.27
N PHE A 106 -14.99 -8.45 3.39
CA PHE A 106 -15.70 -8.47 2.11
C PHE A 106 -16.42 -9.81 1.90
N LYS A 107 -17.61 -9.77 1.30
CA LYS A 107 -18.41 -10.95 0.97
C LYS A 107 -17.86 -11.71 -0.26
N ASN A 108 -17.24 -11.00 -1.19
CA ASN A 108 -16.45 -11.56 -2.28
C ASN A 108 -15.49 -10.49 -2.84
N VAL A 109 -14.47 -10.91 -3.60
CA VAL A 109 -13.47 -10.00 -4.20
C VAL A 109 -14.08 -8.92 -5.11
N GLY A 110 -15.24 -9.19 -5.71
CA GLY A 110 -15.99 -8.20 -6.48
C GLY A 110 -16.42 -7.00 -5.63
N ARG A 111 -16.89 -7.24 -4.39
CA ARG A 111 -17.26 -6.16 -3.46
C ARG A 111 -16.04 -5.37 -3.00
N LEU A 112 -14.89 -6.02 -2.84
CA LEU A 112 -13.64 -5.33 -2.56
C LEU A 112 -13.25 -4.41 -3.73
N ASN A 113 -13.38 -4.87 -4.98
CA ASN A 113 -13.15 -4.02 -6.16
C ASN A 113 -14.10 -2.81 -6.20
N ASP A 114 -15.39 -3.00 -5.88
CA ASP A 114 -16.37 -1.91 -5.80
C ASP A 114 -15.98 -0.85 -4.76
N ALA A 115 -15.45 -1.28 -3.61
CA ALA A 115 -14.99 -0.38 -2.55
C ALA A 115 -13.79 0.46 -3.00
N VAL A 116 -12.78 -0.18 -3.62
CA VAL A 116 -11.61 0.54 -4.16
C VAL A 116 -12.03 1.52 -5.27
N LYS A 117 -12.97 1.11 -6.13
CA LYS A 117 -13.54 1.98 -7.17
C LYS A 117 -14.28 3.19 -6.60
N GLY A 118 -15.00 3.00 -5.49
CA GLY A 118 -15.69 4.07 -4.76
C GLY A 118 -14.71 5.13 -4.24
N ILE A 119 -13.60 4.70 -3.63
CA ILE A 119 -12.52 5.61 -3.22
C ILE A 119 -11.92 6.32 -4.43
N TYR A 120 -11.54 5.57 -5.47
CA TYR A 120 -10.88 6.15 -6.64
C TYR A 120 -11.73 7.25 -7.29
N THR A 121 -13.02 6.97 -7.51
CA THR A 121 -13.94 7.93 -8.15
C THR A 121 -14.10 9.20 -7.32
N LYS A 122 -14.12 9.09 -5.98
CA LYS A 122 -14.23 10.23 -5.07
C LYS A 122 -12.97 11.09 -5.08
N GLU A 123 -11.79 10.47 -5.07
CA GLU A 123 -10.51 11.18 -5.01
C GLU A 123 -10.00 11.66 -6.39
N ASN A 124 -10.51 11.06 -7.48
CA ASN A 124 -10.09 11.35 -8.85
C ASN A 124 -11.30 11.69 -9.74
N ALA A 125 -12.04 12.73 -9.36
CA ALA A 125 -13.20 13.20 -10.11
C ALA A 125 -12.85 13.36 -11.61
N GLY A 126 -13.67 12.74 -12.48
CA GLY A 126 -13.50 12.78 -13.93
C GLY A 126 -12.52 11.76 -14.53
N LYS A 127 -11.81 10.97 -13.73
CA LYS A 127 -10.96 9.87 -14.24
C LYS A 127 -11.72 8.54 -14.22
N LYS A 128 -11.54 7.72 -15.26
CA LYS A 128 -12.06 6.35 -15.29
C LYS A 128 -11.30 5.49 -14.28
N ALA A 129 -12.02 4.92 -13.33
CA ALA A 129 -11.47 3.93 -12.40
C ALA A 129 -11.18 2.61 -13.13
N PRO A 130 -10.11 1.88 -12.74
CA PRO A 130 -9.91 0.51 -13.20
C PRO A 130 -11.09 -0.39 -12.79
N ASP A 131 -11.44 -1.35 -13.66
CA ASP A 131 -12.64 -2.18 -13.47
C ASP A 131 -12.46 -3.23 -12.37
N LYS A 132 -11.25 -3.80 -12.20
CA LYS A 132 -10.91 -4.74 -11.13
C LYS A 132 -9.43 -4.72 -10.77
N PHE A 133 -9.14 -4.96 -9.49
CA PHE A 133 -7.80 -5.13 -8.92
C PHE A 133 -7.56 -6.55 -8.44
N TYR A 134 -8.65 -7.25 -8.13
CA TYR A 134 -8.68 -8.62 -7.67
C TYR A 134 -9.63 -9.44 -8.53
N ASP A 135 -9.29 -10.71 -8.74
CA ASP A 135 -10.21 -11.70 -9.28
C ASP A 135 -10.10 -13.00 -8.50
N TYR A 136 -11.18 -13.75 -8.45
CA TYR A 136 -11.21 -15.06 -7.84
C TYR A 136 -12.23 -15.93 -8.54
N ASN A 137 -11.72 -16.92 -9.27
CA ASN A 137 -12.47 -18.04 -9.79
C ASN A 137 -11.98 -19.28 -9.07
N THR A 138 -12.86 -20.27 -8.83
CA THR A 138 -12.54 -21.46 -8.03
C THR A 138 -11.15 -22.03 -8.36
N GLY A 139 -10.24 -22.00 -7.37
CA GLY A 139 -8.86 -22.49 -7.52
C GLY A 139 -7.83 -21.48 -8.02
N VAL A 140 -8.20 -20.24 -8.33
CA VAL A 140 -7.29 -19.20 -8.83
C VAL A 140 -7.66 -17.83 -8.27
N PHE A 141 -6.73 -17.25 -7.50
CA PHE A 141 -6.80 -15.84 -7.08
C PHE A 141 -5.83 -14.99 -7.91
N GLU A 142 -6.29 -13.84 -8.40
CA GLU A 142 -5.48 -12.92 -9.19
C GLU A 142 -5.41 -11.54 -8.54
N ARG A 143 -4.20 -11.01 -8.39
CA ARG A 143 -3.93 -9.60 -8.14
C ARG A 143 -3.52 -8.97 -9.47
N ILE A 144 -4.30 -8.02 -9.97
CA ILE A 144 -4.15 -7.44 -11.31
C ILE A 144 -3.51 -6.06 -11.20
N ASN A 145 -2.48 -5.80 -12.03
CA ASN A 145 -1.88 -4.46 -12.08
C ASN A 145 -2.56 -3.61 -13.17
N LYS A 146 -3.38 -2.64 -12.77
CA LYS A 146 -4.01 -1.67 -13.68
C LYS A 146 -3.45 -0.25 -13.53
N TYR A 147 -2.43 -0.07 -12.70
CA TYR A 147 -1.86 1.25 -12.48
C TYR A 147 -0.62 1.47 -13.34
N ALA A 148 -0.58 2.61 -14.04
CA ALA A 148 0.59 3.10 -14.74
C ALA A 148 1.06 4.40 -14.06
N PHE A 149 2.07 4.28 -13.19
CA PHE A 149 2.54 5.41 -12.38
C PHE A 149 3.63 6.24 -13.06
N LYS A 150 4.20 5.75 -14.17
CA LYS A 150 5.38 6.30 -14.82
C LYS A 150 5.20 7.76 -15.26
N GLU A 151 4.07 8.07 -15.90
CA GLU A 151 3.81 9.43 -16.39
C GLU A 151 3.50 10.42 -15.25
N ASP A 152 2.81 9.98 -14.20
CA ASP A 152 2.58 10.83 -13.02
C ASP A 152 3.88 11.03 -12.22
N TYR A 153 4.72 10.02 -12.12
CA TYR A 153 6.04 10.12 -11.50
C TYR A 153 6.95 11.12 -12.22
N LYS A 154 6.93 11.16 -13.56
CA LYS A 154 7.73 12.13 -14.33
C LYS A 154 7.40 13.58 -13.99
N LYS A 155 6.13 13.88 -13.69
CA LYS A 155 5.63 15.23 -13.35
C LYS A 155 6.08 15.72 -11.98
N LEU A 156 6.57 14.84 -11.12
CA LEU A 156 7.04 15.20 -9.78
C LEU A 156 8.35 16.00 -9.83
N SER A 157 8.50 16.91 -8.85
CA SER A 157 9.77 17.59 -8.60
C SER A 157 10.86 16.57 -8.21
N ASN A 158 12.14 16.95 -8.34
CA ASN A 158 13.23 16.06 -7.92
C ASN A 158 13.14 15.75 -6.42
N ALA A 159 12.78 16.73 -5.59
CA ALA A 159 12.62 16.55 -4.16
C ALA A 159 11.48 15.57 -3.81
N ASP A 160 10.39 15.56 -4.59
CA ASP A 160 9.29 14.63 -4.39
C ASP A 160 9.59 13.23 -4.97
N LYS A 161 10.46 13.13 -5.98
CA LYS A 161 10.93 11.84 -6.51
C LYS A 161 11.80 11.08 -5.50
N GLU A 162 12.62 11.79 -4.73
CA GLU A 162 13.53 11.18 -3.75
C GLU A 162 12.82 10.36 -2.68
N ILE A 163 11.56 10.67 -2.36
CA ILE A 163 10.78 9.92 -1.34
C ILE A 163 10.57 8.44 -1.72
N PHE A 164 10.65 8.12 -3.01
CA PHE A 164 10.44 6.77 -3.53
C PHE A 164 11.72 5.93 -3.56
N ALA A 165 12.90 6.55 -3.40
CA ALA A 165 14.21 5.90 -3.61
C ALA A 165 14.36 4.58 -2.83
N THR A 166 13.82 4.54 -1.61
CA THR A 166 13.89 3.36 -0.74
C THR A 166 12.50 2.80 -0.38
N ALA A 167 11.45 3.31 -1.02
CA ALA A 167 10.08 2.89 -0.72
C ALA A 167 9.82 1.47 -1.22
N ASN A 168 8.97 0.73 -0.51
CA ASN A 168 8.60 -0.63 -0.87
C ASN A 168 7.09 -0.81 -0.91
N TYR A 169 6.66 -1.73 -1.77
CA TYR A 169 5.34 -2.32 -1.74
C TYR A 169 5.47 -3.79 -1.34
N THR A 170 4.68 -4.20 -0.36
CA THR A 170 4.63 -5.56 0.15
C THR A 170 3.19 -6.06 0.08
N ALA A 171 2.95 -7.14 -0.64
CA ALA A 171 1.68 -7.86 -0.66
C ALA A 171 1.81 -9.17 0.13
N VAL A 172 0.87 -9.41 1.06
CA VAL A 172 0.75 -10.67 1.80
C VAL A 172 -0.64 -11.24 1.59
N PHE A 173 -0.75 -12.32 0.85
CA PHE A 173 -2.03 -12.98 0.61
C PHE A 173 -2.08 -14.32 1.32
N LYS A 174 -3.11 -14.53 2.12
CA LYS A 174 -3.36 -15.74 2.91
C LYS A 174 -4.62 -16.43 2.39
N PHE A 175 -4.63 -17.75 2.45
CA PHE A 175 -5.69 -18.56 1.87
C PHE A 175 -6.09 -19.70 2.81
N GLU A 176 -7.38 -20.03 2.84
CA GLU A 176 -7.84 -21.29 3.46
C GLU A 176 -7.40 -22.50 2.62
N SER A 177 -7.50 -22.41 1.28
CA SER A 177 -6.97 -23.41 0.36
C SER A 177 -5.44 -23.45 0.35
N THR A 178 -4.88 -24.54 -0.15
CA THR A 178 -3.43 -24.73 -0.27
C THR A 178 -2.89 -24.02 -1.50
N VAL A 179 -1.83 -23.24 -1.36
CA VAL A 179 -1.11 -22.58 -2.45
C VAL A 179 -0.24 -23.62 -3.16
N SER A 180 -0.49 -23.83 -4.44
CA SER A 180 0.29 -24.73 -5.29
C SER A 180 1.34 -24.00 -6.11
N ALA A 181 1.04 -22.79 -6.58
CA ALA A 181 1.96 -21.97 -7.38
C ALA A 181 1.61 -20.48 -7.34
N ALA A 182 2.58 -19.65 -7.70
CA ALA A 182 2.43 -18.22 -7.95
C ALA A 182 3.09 -17.86 -9.29
N SER A 183 2.46 -17.02 -10.11
CA SER A 183 2.99 -16.63 -11.42
C SER A 183 4.15 -15.64 -11.33
N ASN A 184 4.17 -14.79 -10.29
CA ASN A 184 5.21 -13.79 -10.11
C ASN A 184 6.45 -14.39 -9.43
N LYS A 185 7.60 -14.36 -10.11
CA LYS A 185 8.85 -15.00 -9.69
C LYS A 185 9.45 -14.45 -8.40
N GLU A 186 9.11 -13.21 -8.03
CA GLU A 186 9.56 -12.58 -6.78
C GLU A 186 8.72 -13.02 -5.57
N THR A 187 7.65 -13.78 -5.81
CA THR A 187 6.73 -14.26 -4.77
C THR A 187 7.36 -15.40 -3.99
N LYS A 188 7.29 -15.30 -2.67
CA LYS A 188 7.66 -16.38 -1.75
C LYS A 188 6.39 -17.05 -1.24
N ILE A 189 6.32 -18.37 -1.39
CA ILE A 189 5.26 -19.20 -0.81
C ILE A 189 5.72 -19.62 0.59
N ALA A 190 4.86 -19.44 1.60
CA ALA A 190 5.16 -19.86 2.97
C ALA A 190 5.28 -21.40 3.06
N PRO A 191 6.12 -21.95 3.97
CA PRO A 191 6.25 -23.40 4.15
C PRO A 191 4.92 -24.11 4.43
N SER A 192 3.98 -23.44 5.11
CA SER A 192 2.62 -23.96 5.37
C SER A 192 1.76 -24.08 4.12
N LYS A 193 2.18 -23.47 3.00
CA LYS A 193 1.41 -23.30 1.77
C LYS A 193 0.06 -22.61 1.98
N LYS A 194 -0.11 -21.83 3.05
CA LYS A 194 -1.33 -21.04 3.32
C LYS A 194 -1.14 -19.54 3.09
N ALA A 195 0.03 -19.12 2.63
CA ALA A 195 0.32 -17.72 2.38
C ALA A 195 1.37 -17.53 1.30
N VAL A 196 1.31 -16.38 0.65
CA VAL A 196 2.35 -15.86 -0.24
C VAL A 196 2.73 -14.45 0.17
N MET A 197 3.98 -14.08 -0.09
CA MET A 197 4.49 -12.72 0.08
C MET A 197 5.23 -12.26 -1.18
N LEU A 198 4.86 -11.08 -1.69
CA LEU A 198 5.56 -10.38 -2.75
C LEU A 198 6.08 -9.06 -2.16
N LYS A 199 7.38 -8.78 -2.26
CA LYS A 199 7.98 -7.52 -1.80
C LYS A 199 8.82 -6.91 -2.91
N LEU A 200 8.48 -5.69 -3.30
CA LEU A 200 9.08 -4.99 -4.43
C LEU A 200 9.50 -3.58 -4.02
N ASN A 201 10.58 -3.08 -4.62
CA ASN A 201 10.92 -1.67 -4.54
C ASN A 201 9.89 -0.86 -5.36
N ALA A 202 9.42 0.27 -4.81
CA ALA A 202 8.39 1.08 -5.43
C ALA A 202 8.84 1.69 -6.77
N LEU A 203 10.10 2.09 -6.91
CA LEU A 203 10.63 2.64 -8.17
C LEU A 203 10.70 1.57 -9.27
N ASP A 204 10.96 0.32 -8.94
CA ASP A 204 10.93 -0.76 -9.92
C ASP A 204 9.50 -0.98 -10.46
N VAL A 205 8.49 -0.83 -9.61
CA VAL A 205 7.08 -0.88 -10.02
C VAL A 205 6.70 0.34 -10.85
N ILE A 206 7.07 1.55 -10.41
CA ILE A 206 6.77 2.82 -11.09
C ILE A 206 7.39 2.87 -12.49
N HIS A 207 8.63 2.38 -12.63
CA HIS A 207 9.33 2.31 -13.91
C HIS A 207 9.00 1.05 -14.72
N GLU A 208 8.04 0.24 -14.27
CA GLU A 208 7.56 -0.97 -14.95
C GLU A 208 8.66 -2.04 -15.15
N LYS A 209 9.72 -2.01 -14.34
CA LYS A 209 10.77 -3.04 -14.31
C LYS A 209 10.29 -4.32 -13.61
N LYS A 210 9.43 -4.16 -12.62
CA LYS A 210 8.74 -5.25 -11.90
C LYS A 210 7.24 -4.94 -11.84
N SER A 211 6.42 -5.98 -11.72
CA SER A 211 4.96 -5.83 -11.62
C SER A 211 4.44 -6.42 -10.31
N ILE A 212 3.41 -5.79 -9.75
CA ILE A 212 2.64 -6.32 -8.62
C ILE A 212 1.65 -7.41 -9.04
N GLU A 213 1.48 -7.61 -10.36
CA GLU A 213 0.58 -8.62 -10.90
C GLU A 213 0.99 -10.02 -10.45
N ASN A 214 0.01 -10.82 -10.04
CA ASN A 214 0.24 -12.16 -9.54
C ASN A 214 -1.00 -13.03 -9.69
N LYS A 215 -0.79 -14.27 -10.12
CA LYS A 215 -1.81 -15.31 -10.18
C LYS A 215 -1.40 -16.44 -9.25
N ILE A 216 -2.24 -16.70 -8.25
CA ILE A 216 -2.02 -17.72 -7.23
C ILE A 216 -2.94 -18.89 -7.51
N ASN A 217 -2.35 -20.05 -7.79
CA ASN A 217 -3.08 -21.29 -7.97
C ASN A 217 -3.31 -21.94 -6.60
N LEU A 218 -4.55 -22.34 -6.38
CA LEU A 218 -5.05 -22.89 -5.13
C LEU A 218 -5.60 -24.30 -5.36
N THR A 219 -5.30 -25.20 -4.46
CA THR A 219 -5.81 -26.57 -4.42
C THR A 219 -6.50 -26.81 -3.09
N ASN A 220 -7.67 -27.45 -3.15
CA ASN A 220 -8.35 -27.92 -1.93
C ASN A 220 -7.65 -29.16 -1.38
#